data_AF-A0A5C7P3T1-F1
#
_entry.id   AF-A0A5C7P3T1-F1
#
_cell.length_a   1.000
_cell.length_b   1.000
_cell.length_c   1.000
_cell.angle_alpha   90.00
_cell.angle_beta   90.00
_cell.angle_gamma   90.00
#
_symmetry.space_group_name_H-M   'P 1'
#
loop_
_entity.id
_entity.type
_entity.pdbx_description
1 polymer ?
#
loop_
_entity_poly.entity_id
_entity_poly.type
_entity_poly.pdbx_seq_one_letter_code
_entity_poly.pdbx_strand_id
1 'polypeptide(L)'
;MAAPIALFTLADLESALTGEKVRELLGTKGVAEADNPKVKLVIESATGFVFGKIQIAVKLKSIDELWDSTWGDRDKGEIRRLAISAGMYYAHFYGQKGEEIPESVVDELERIEKRCTEIAEHYATLGNDPPAESSTQHDEIFSPGAGHTYPGQPRHNWSGF
;
A
#
# COMPACT_ATOMS: atom_id res chain seq x y z
N MET A 1 -12.43 6.27 -14.71
CA MET A 1 -12.99 4.92 -14.48
C MET A 1 -12.65 4.51 -13.05
N ALA A 2 -13.64 4.10 -12.26
CA ALA A 2 -13.39 3.65 -10.89
C ALA A 2 -12.55 2.37 -10.87
N ALA A 3 -11.77 2.18 -9.80
CA ALA A 3 -11.05 0.95 -9.57
C ALA A 3 -12.04 -0.22 -9.39
N PRO A 4 -11.71 -1.42 -9.88
CA PRO A 4 -12.61 -2.56 -9.82
C PRO A 4 -12.78 -3.04 -8.38
N ILE A 5 -14.00 -3.44 -8.03
CA ILE A 5 -14.32 -4.02 -6.71
C ILE A 5 -13.63 -5.38 -6.50
N ALA A 6 -13.35 -6.10 -7.60
CA ALA A 6 -12.63 -7.36 -7.61
C ALA A 6 -11.48 -7.32 -8.62
N LEU A 7 -10.26 -7.56 -8.16
CA LEU A 7 -9.06 -7.56 -9.00
C LEU A 7 -8.83 -8.87 -9.76
N PHE A 8 -9.43 -9.96 -9.28
CA PHE A 8 -9.30 -11.30 -9.86
C PHE A 8 -10.61 -12.08 -9.71
N THR A 9 -10.69 -13.20 -10.43
CA THR A 9 -11.86 -14.08 -10.48
C THR A 9 -11.59 -15.41 -9.78
N LEU A 10 -12.65 -16.20 -9.57
CA LEU A 10 -12.49 -17.58 -9.07
C LEU A 10 -11.56 -18.41 -9.97
N ALA A 11 -11.67 -18.28 -11.30
CA ALA A 11 -10.80 -19.01 -12.23
C ALA A 11 -9.31 -18.67 -12.06
N ASP A 12 -8.99 -17.42 -11.73
CA ASP A 12 -7.60 -17.01 -11.44
C ASP A 12 -7.10 -17.69 -10.15
N LEU A 13 -7.95 -17.75 -9.12
CA LEU A 13 -7.63 -18.39 -7.84
C LEU A 13 -7.45 -19.91 -7.99
N GLU A 14 -8.33 -20.55 -8.78
CA GLU A 14 -8.22 -21.98 -9.11
C GLU A 14 -6.96 -22.27 -9.92
N SER A 15 -6.52 -21.36 -10.79
CA SER A 15 -5.25 -21.52 -11.49
C SER A 15 -4.04 -21.41 -10.55
N ALA A 16 -4.15 -20.64 -9.46
CA ALA A 16 -3.06 -20.41 -8.52
C ALA A 16 -2.92 -21.53 -7.47
N LEU A 17 -4.03 -22.00 -6.90
CA LEU A 17 -4.05 -23.04 -5.85
C LEU A 17 -4.42 -24.44 -6.34
N THR A 18 -4.86 -24.58 -7.59
CA THR A 18 -5.65 -25.69 -8.15
C THR A 18 -7.12 -25.67 -7.71
N GLY A 19 -8.03 -26.00 -8.64
CA GLY A 19 -9.47 -26.04 -8.34
C GLY A 19 -9.86 -27.12 -7.33
N GLU A 20 -9.06 -28.16 -7.14
CA GLU A 20 -9.27 -29.17 -6.09
C GLU A 20 -9.00 -28.57 -4.70
N LYS A 21 -7.88 -27.85 -4.55
CA LYS A 21 -7.53 -27.20 -3.29
C LYS A 21 -8.51 -26.09 -2.89
N VAL A 22 -8.98 -25.32 -3.87
CA VAL A 22 -10.01 -24.29 -3.63
C VAL A 22 -11.30 -24.92 -3.12
N ARG A 23 -11.71 -26.07 -3.67
CA ARG A 23 -12.88 -26.83 -3.20
C ARG A 23 -12.67 -27.44 -1.81
N GLU A 24 -11.47 -27.92 -1.51
CA GLU A 24 -11.13 -28.41 -0.17
C GLU A 24 -11.23 -27.30 0.89
N LEU A 25 -10.62 -26.14 0.61
CA LEU A 25 -10.55 -25.02 1.53
C LEU A 25 -11.91 -24.32 1.67
N LEU A 26 -12.52 -23.95 0.55
CA LEU A 26 -13.70 -23.07 0.52
C LEU A 26 -15.00 -23.83 0.27
N GLY A 27 -14.96 -25.15 0.11
CA GLY A 27 -16.17 -25.96 -0.03
C GLY A 27 -16.94 -26.14 1.27
N THR A 28 -18.14 -26.68 1.12
CA THR A 28 -18.98 -27.13 2.23
C THR A 28 -18.92 -28.66 2.32
N LYS A 29 -18.82 -29.22 3.53
CA LYS A 29 -18.77 -30.68 3.70
C LYS A 29 -19.98 -31.34 3.01
N GLY A 30 -19.69 -32.26 2.08
CA GLY A 30 -20.71 -32.98 1.30
C GLY A 30 -21.18 -32.29 0.02
N VAL A 31 -20.60 -31.14 -0.35
CA VAL A 31 -20.88 -30.43 -1.61
C VAL A 31 -19.62 -30.45 -2.49
N ALA A 32 -19.79 -30.74 -3.78
CA ALA A 32 -18.68 -30.85 -4.73
C ALA A 32 -18.13 -29.50 -5.20
N GLU A 33 -18.85 -28.41 -4.95
CA GLU A 33 -18.54 -27.04 -5.39
C GLU A 33 -18.04 -26.18 -4.23
N ALA A 34 -17.24 -25.15 -4.57
CA ALA A 34 -16.80 -24.14 -3.64
C ALA A 34 -17.98 -23.26 -3.19
N ASP A 35 -17.98 -22.83 -1.94
CA ASP A 35 -19.03 -22.00 -1.37
C ASP A 35 -18.94 -20.56 -1.91
N ASN A 36 -19.84 -20.18 -2.81
CA ASN A 36 -19.83 -18.88 -3.51
C ASN A 36 -19.69 -17.66 -2.57
N PRO A 37 -20.41 -17.56 -1.44
CA PRO A 37 -20.19 -16.52 -0.43
C PRO A 37 -18.77 -16.45 0.12
N LYS A 38 -18.12 -17.61 0.38
CA LYS A 38 -16.74 -17.64 0.89
C LYS A 38 -15.74 -17.23 -0.18
N VAL A 39 -15.94 -17.72 -1.41
CA VAL A 39 -15.12 -17.31 -2.56
C VAL A 39 -15.19 -15.79 -2.74
N LYS A 40 -16.40 -15.22 -2.69
CA LYS A 40 -16.59 -13.77 -2.77
C LYS A 40 -15.86 -13.04 -1.64
N LEU A 41 -16.00 -13.52 -0.40
CA LEU A 41 -15.31 -12.95 0.77
C LEU A 41 -13.79 -12.96 0.60
N VAL A 42 -13.21 -14.04 0.07
CA VAL A 42 -11.78 -14.15 -0.21
C VAL A 42 -11.34 -13.11 -1.23
N ILE A 43 -12.06 -12.98 -2.34
CA ILE A 43 -11.75 -12.02 -3.41
C ILE A 43 -11.82 -10.57 -2.89
N GLU A 44 -12.88 -10.24 -2.15
CA GLU A 44 -13.07 -8.92 -1.56
C GLU A 44 -12.00 -8.61 -0.50
N SER A 45 -11.66 -9.58 0.34
CA SER A 45 -10.63 -9.41 1.38
C SER A 45 -9.24 -9.20 0.79
N ALA A 46 -8.87 -9.98 -0.23
CA ALA A 46 -7.60 -9.84 -0.92
C ALA A 46 -7.50 -8.52 -1.70
N THR A 47 -8.58 -8.14 -2.39
CA THR A 47 -8.66 -6.85 -3.10
C THR A 47 -8.57 -5.68 -2.11
N GLY A 48 -9.33 -5.76 -1.02
CA GLY A 48 -9.34 -4.76 0.05
C GLY A 48 -8.01 -4.66 0.80
N PHE A 49 -7.27 -5.75 0.95
CA PHE A 49 -5.93 -5.73 1.54
C PHE A 49 -4.94 -4.94 0.67
N VAL A 50 -4.85 -5.27 -0.62
CA VAL A 50 -3.92 -4.61 -1.55
C VAL A 50 -4.25 -3.12 -1.69
N PHE A 51 -5.52 -2.80 -1.97
CA PHE A 51 -5.95 -1.42 -2.08
C PHE A 51 -5.88 -0.67 -0.75
N GLY A 52 -6.26 -1.28 0.37
CA GLY A 52 -6.14 -0.65 1.69
C GLY A 52 -4.71 -0.24 2.01
N LYS A 53 -3.73 -1.13 1.76
CA LYS A 53 -2.32 -0.83 1.99
C LYS A 53 -1.81 0.27 1.07
N ILE A 54 -2.21 0.25 -0.21
CA ILE A 54 -1.80 1.29 -1.14
C ILE A 54 -2.40 2.65 -0.76
N GLN A 55 -3.70 2.69 -0.43
CA GLN A 55 -4.40 3.92 -0.08
C GLN A 55 -3.82 4.59 1.18
N ILE A 56 -3.44 3.82 2.19
CA ILE A 56 -2.90 4.36 3.45
C ILE A 56 -1.59 5.14 3.20
N ALA A 57 -0.72 4.62 2.32
CA ALA A 57 0.56 5.27 2.03
C ALA A 57 0.44 6.39 0.97
N VAL A 58 -0.60 6.38 0.14
CA VAL A 58 -0.90 7.47 -0.80
C VAL A 58 -1.69 8.58 -0.08
N LYS A 59 -0.98 9.57 0.47
CA LYS A 59 -1.58 10.66 1.28
C LYS A 59 -2.45 11.65 0.50
N LEU A 60 -2.26 11.79 -0.81
CA LEU A 60 -2.79 12.92 -1.59
C LEU A 60 -3.74 12.53 -2.74
N LYS A 61 -3.83 11.25 -3.09
CA LYS A 61 -4.61 10.77 -4.25
C LYS A 61 -5.50 9.59 -3.88
N SER A 62 -6.66 9.49 -4.53
CA SER A 62 -7.52 8.32 -4.39
C SER A 62 -7.02 7.18 -5.27
N ILE A 63 -7.32 5.94 -4.88
CA ILE A 63 -7.05 4.77 -5.73
C ILE A 63 -7.77 4.88 -7.08
N ASP A 64 -8.98 5.43 -7.12
CA ASP A 64 -9.71 5.64 -8.37
C ASP A 64 -8.96 6.56 -9.33
N GLU A 65 -8.34 7.62 -8.80
CA GLU A 65 -7.53 8.55 -9.58
C GLU A 65 -6.26 7.87 -10.11
N LEU A 66 -5.56 7.10 -9.26
CA LEU A 66 -4.39 6.33 -9.67
C LEU A 66 -4.75 5.30 -10.74
N TRP A 67 -5.87 4.60 -10.56
CA TRP A 67 -6.35 3.56 -11.46
C TRP A 67 -6.70 4.09 -12.85
N ASP A 68 -7.35 5.26 -12.92
CA ASP A 68 -7.79 5.82 -14.18
C ASP A 68 -6.66 6.52 -14.96
N SER A 69 -5.85 7.30 -14.25
CA SER A 69 -5.01 8.32 -14.89
C SER A 69 -3.51 8.02 -14.81
N THR A 70 -3.06 7.27 -13.81
CA THR A 70 -1.64 7.11 -13.50
C THR A 70 -1.13 5.71 -13.83
N TRP A 71 -1.88 4.67 -13.48
CA TRP A 71 -1.48 3.28 -13.66
C TRP A 71 -1.74 2.79 -15.08
N GLY A 72 -0.66 2.36 -15.73
CA GLY A 72 -0.73 1.67 -17.01
C GLY A 72 -1.12 0.20 -16.84
N ASP A 73 -1.27 -0.50 -17.96
CA ASP A 73 -1.64 -1.92 -17.98
C ASP A 73 -0.65 -2.81 -17.22
N ARG A 74 0.63 -2.41 -17.22
CA ARG A 74 1.68 -3.10 -16.47
C ARG A 74 1.46 -3.01 -14.96
N ASP A 75 1.19 -1.82 -14.44
CA ASP A 75 0.97 -1.60 -13.01
C ASP A 75 -0.30 -2.31 -12.55
N LYS A 76 -1.37 -2.22 -13.35
CA LYS A 76 -2.63 -2.95 -13.12
C LYS A 76 -2.42 -4.46 -13.12
N GLY A 77 -1.56 -4.97 -14.02
CA GLY A 77 -1.17 -6.37 -14.05
C GLY A 77 -0.38 -6.82 -12.81
N GLU A 78 0.52 -5.98 -12.30
CA GLU A 78 1.25 -6.24 -11.05
C GLU A 78 0.30 -6.27 -9.85
N ILE A 79 -0.58 -5.28 -9.73
CA ILE A 79 -1.57 -5.19 -8.66
C ILE A 79 -2.52 -6.40 -8.67
N ARG A 80 -2.95 -6.85 -9.86
CA ARG A 80 -3.75 -8.08 -9.99
C ARG A 80 -2.98 -9.31 -9.51
N ARG A 81 -1.68 -9.43 -9.82
CA ARG A 81 -0.85 -10.56 -9.34
C ARG A 81 -0.73 -10.54 -7.82
N LEU A 82 -0.48 -9.37 -7.22
CA LEU A 82 -0.43 -9.22 -5.77
C LEU A 82 -1.75 -9.61 -5.11
N ALA A 83 -2.89 -9.23 -5.71
CA ALA A 83 -4.21 -9.58 -5.21
C ALA A 83 -4.49 -11.10 -5.32
N ILE A 84 -4.06 -11.76 -6.39
CA ILE A 84 -4.20 -13.23 -6.53
C ILE A 84 -3.38 -13.94 -5.44
N SER A 85 -2.12 -13.55 -5.23
CA SER A 85 -1.27 -14.14 -4.20
C SER A 85 -1.81 -13.90 -2.79
N ALA A 86 -2.33 -12.70 -2.49
CA ALA A 86 -3.04 -12.44 -1.24
C ALA A 86 -4.34 -13.26 -1.12
N GLY A 87 -5.03 -13.51 -2.24
CA GLY A 87 -6.18 -14.39 -2.34
C GLY A 87 -5.88 -15.81 -1.88
N MET A 88 -4.67 -16.32 -2.13
CA MET A 88 -4.24 -17.63 -1.63
C MET A 88 -4.24 -17.67 -0.11
N TYR A 89 -3.67 -16.64 0.54
CA TYR A 89 -3.69 -16.51 2.00
C TYR A 89 -5.11 -16.49 2.55
N TYR A 90 -5.98 -15.64 2.00
CA TYR A 90 -7.35 -15.53 2.49
C TYR A 90 -8.17 -16.79 2.23
N ALA A 91 -7.85 -17.56 1.18
CA ALA A 91 -8.46 -18.87 0.95
C ALA A 91 -8.10 -19.87 2.05
N HIS A 92 -6.85 -19.87 2.53
CA HIS A 92 -6.45 -20.67 3.68
C HIS A 92 -7.03 -20.12 5.00
N PHE A 93 -7.05 -18.81 5.19
CA PHE A 93 -7.55 -18.16 6.41
C PHE A 93 -9.05 -18.36 6.65
N TYR A 94 -9.87 -18.21 5.60
CA TYR A 94 -11.31 -18.47 5.65
C TYR A 94 -11.68 -19.93 5.33
N GLY A 95 -10.67 -20.75 5.06
CA GLY A 95 -10.83 -22.16 4.74
C GLY A 95 -11.38 -22.97 5.91
N GLN A 96 -11.68 -24.25 5.64
CA GLN A 96 -12.07 -25.16 6.71
C GLN A 96 -10.94 -25.25 7.76
N LYS A 97 -11.28 -25.05 9.05
CA LYS A 97 -10.38 -24.97 10.21
C LYS A 97 -9.42 -26.16 10.46
N GLY A 98 -9.42 -27.17 9.58
CA GLY A 98 -8.58 -28.36 9.71
C GLY A 98 -7.15 -28.17 9.18
N GLU A 99 -6.88 -27.13 8.39
CA GLU A 99 -5.54 -26.84 7.86
C GLU A 99 -4.94 -25.60 8.53
N GLU A 100 -3.74 -25.76 9.08
CA GLU A 100 -2.89 -24.62 9.42
C GLU A 100 -2.50 -23.89 8.14
N ILE A 101 -2.44 -22.56 8.20
CA ILE A 101 -2.01 -21.75 7.06
C ILE A 101 -0.53 -22.08 6.82
N PRO A 102 -0.13 -22.52 5.60
CA PRO A 102 1.26 -22.82 5.33
C PRO A 102 2.14 -21.59 5.56
N GLU A 103 3.27 -21.75 6.25
CA GLU A 103 4.19 -20.64 6.57
C GLU A 103 4.63 -19.89 5.30
N SER A 104 4.85 -20.62 4.20
CA SER A 104 5.18 -20.02 2.89
C SER A 104 4.12 -19.05 2.36
N VAL A 105 2.84 -19.27 2.69
CA VAL A 105 1.73 -18.39 2.29
C VAL A 105 1.66 -17.16 3.21
N VAL A 106 2.06 -17.30 4.47
CA VAL A 106 2.19 -16.19 5.41
C VAL A 106 3.35 -15.27 5.00
N ASP A 107 4.52 -15.84 4.75
CA ASP A 107 5.71 -15.11 4.29
C ASP A 107 5.45 -14.35 2.99
N GLU A 108 4.70 -14.97 2.08
CA GLU A 108 4.28 -14.36 0.82
C GLU A 108 3.36 -13.16 1.07
N LEU A 109 2.41 -13.25 2.01
CA LEU A 109 1.55 -12.12 2.37
C LEU A 109 2.36 -10.95 2.95
N GLU A 110 3.35 -11.22 3.81
CA GLU A 110 4.23 -10.18 4.33
C GLU A 110 5.06 -9.51 3.23
N ARG A 111 5.52 -10.28 2.24
CA ARG A 111 6.21 -9.74 1.06
C ARG A 111 5.28 -8.84 0.24
N ILE A 112 4.02 -9.26 0.04
CA ILE A 112 3.01 -8.48 -0.68
C ILE A 112 2.74 -7.17 0.07
N GLU A 113 2.64 -7.20 1.40
CA GLU A 113 2.44 -6.01 2.21
C GLU A 113 3.56 -4.97 1.99
N LYS A 114 4.81 -5.43 2.05
CA LYS A 114 5.98 -4.58 1.78
C LYS A 114 5.91 -4.00 0.37
N ARG A 115 5.59 -4.83 -0.62
CA ARG A 115 5.51 -4.39 -2.03
C ARG A 115 4.40 -3.36 -2.27
N CYS A 116 3.23 -3.55 -1.67
CA CYS A 116 2.13 -2.59 -1.74
C CYS A 116 2.52 -1.24 -1.11
N THR A 117 3.28 -1.30 -0.01
CA THR A 117 3.79 -0.10 0.67
C THR A 117 4.81 0.64 -0.20
N GLU A 118 5.76 -0.06 -0.83
CA GLU A 118 6.73 0.54 -1.76
C GLU A 118 6.04 1.23 -2.95
N ILE A 119 5.04 0.56 -3.56
CA ILE A 119 4.24 1.12 -4.66
C ILE A 119 3.61 2.43 -4.19
N ALA A 120 2.99 2.40 -3.01
CA ALA A 120 2.30 3.55 -2.47
C ALA A 120 3.24 4.70 -2.11
N GLU A 121 4.41 4.42 -1.53
CA GLU A 121 5.43 5.43 -1.22
C GLU A 121 5.99 6.09 -2.50
N HIS A 122 6.22 5.32 -3.55
CA HIS A 122 6.60 5.85 -4.86
C HIS A 122 5.57 6.87 -5.36
N TYR A 123 4.28 6.53 -5.27
CA TYR A 123 3.19 7.44 -5.68
C TYR A 123 2.90 8.57 -4.68
N ALA A 124 3.27 8.44 -3.41
CA ALA A 124 3.19 9.51 -2.42
C ALA A 124 4.13 10.68 -2.78
N THR A 125 5.25 10.40 -3.44
CA THR A 125 6.22 11.43 -3.87
C THR A 125 5.86 12.11 -5.19
N LEU A 126 4.99 11.51 -6.01
CA LEU A 126 4.57 12.02 -7.33
C LEU A 126 3.68 13.27 -7.28
N GLY A 127 3.38 13.79 -6.08
CA GLY A 127 2.66 15.05 -5.86
C GLY A 127 3.16 15.82 -4.63
N ASN A 128 4.30 15.44 -4.04
CA ASN A 128 5.01 16.41 -3.22
C ASN A 128 5.56 17.43 -4.20
N ASP A 129 5.06 18.67 -4.14
CA ASP A 129 5.93 19.80 -4.47
C ASP A 129 7.27 19.50 -3.78
N PRO A 130 8.42 19.58 -4.47
CA PRO A 130 9.69 19.54 -3.77
C PRO A 130 9.53 20.48 -2.58
N PRO A 131 9.83 20.04 -1.34
CA PRO A 131 9.60 20.85 -0.15
C PRO A 131 10.13 22.22 -0.49
N ALA A 132 9.27 23.25 -0.52
CA ALA A 132 9.56 24.54 -1.12
C ALA A 132 11.01 24.84 -0.79
N GLU A 133 11.91 24.78 -1.79
CA GLU A 133 13.34 24.82 -1.52
C GLU A 133 13.50 26.00 -0.59
N SER A 134 13.86 25.74 0.67
CA SER A 134 14.08 26.82 1.61
C SER A 134 15.19 27.60 0.95
N SER A 135 14.83 28.73 0.34
CA SER A 135 15.69 29.51 -0.52
C SER A 135 16.99 29.74 0.23
N THR A 136 18.01 28.96 -0.08
CA THR A 136 19.37 29.18 0.42
C THR A 136 20.07 30.24 -0.43
N GLN A 137 19.33 30.99 -1.25
CA GLN A 137 19.82 32.13 -2.01
C GLN A 137 19.09 33.41 -1.58
N HIS A 138 19.38 33.86 -0.36
CA HIS A 138 19.69 35.26 -0.01
C HIS A 138 19.74 35.42 1.52
N ASP A 139 20.59 34.63 2.21
CA ASP A 139 21.31 35.21 3.35
C ASP A 139 22.47 36.00 2.75
N GLU A 140 22.15 37.16 2.17
CA GLU A 140 23.17 38.20 2.11
C GLU A 140 23.62 38.40 3.56
N ILE A 141 24.88 38.05 3.78
CA ILE A 141 25.64 38.34 4.98
C ILE A 141 25.63 39.86 5.14
N PHE A 142 24.54 40.41 5.70
CA PHE A 142 24.55 41.73 6.28
C PHE A 142 25.23 41.57 7.64
N SER A 143 26.54 41.35 7.60
CA SER A 143 27.40 41.52 8.75
C SER A 143 27.40 43.02 9.03
N PRO A 144 26.70 43.54 10.07
CA PRO A 144 27.02 44.87 10.51
C PRO A 144 28.40 44.73 11.13
N GLY A 145 29.41 45.29 10.49
CA GLY A 145 30.78 45.27 10.99
C GLY A 145 30.83 45.60 12.48
N ALA A 146 31.80 45.02 13.18
CA ALA A 146 31.99 45.17 14.62
C ALA A 146 31.80 46.64 15.06
N GLY A 147 30.72 46.92 15.79
CA GLY A 147 30.48 48.26 16.37
C GLY A 147 29.05 48.80 16.39
N HIS A 148 28.07 48.18 15.74
CA HIS A 148 26.69 48.71 15.74
C HIS A 148 25.75 47.99 16.71
N THR A 149 25.39 48.66 17.81
CA THR A 149 24.25 48.29 18.66
C THR A 149 22.98 48.97 18.16
N TYR A 150 21.89 48.22 17.96
CA TYR A 150 20.58 48.79 17.63
C TYR A 150 20.03 49.67 18.79
N PRO A 151 19.36 50.79 18.51
CA PRO A 151 18.77 51.64 19.54
C PRO A 151 17.64 50.91 20.26
N GLY A 152 17.72 50.78 21.59
CA GLY A 152 16.63 50.26 22.42
C GLY A 152 16.85 48.89 23.06
N GLN A 153 17.97 48.19 22.81
CA GLN A 153 18.27 46.94 23.53
C GLN A 153 19.10 47.18 24.80
N PRO A 154 18.72 46.59 25.95
CA PRO A 154 19.51 46.65 27.17
C PRO A 154 20.84 45.89 26.97
N ARG A 155 21.95 46.56 27.28
CA ARG A 155 23.30 46.00 27.22
C ARG A 155 23.49 44.96 28.32
N HIS A 156 23.38 43.67 27.98
CA HIS A 156 23.89 42.58 28.80
C HIS A 156 25.15 42.00 28.17
N ASN A 157 26.24 42.76 28.26
CA ASN A 157 27.58 42.25 28.05
C ASN A 157 28.02 41.54 29.34
N TRP A 158 28.44 40.28 29.21
CA TRP A 158 29.27 39.48 30.12
C TRP A 158 28.55 38.37 30.91
N SER A 159 28.56 37.16 30.33
CA SER A 159 29.07 35.98 31.03
C SER A 159 29.39 34.86 30.02
N GLY A 160 30.67 34.54 29.85
CA GLY A 160 31.07 33.22 29.33
C GLY A 160 32.00 33.17 28.11
N PHE A 161 33.13 33.87 28.20
CA PHE A 161 34.39 33.68 27.45
C PHE A 161 34.43 33.93 25.94
#